data_AF-A0A516GRL6-F1
#
_entry.id   AF-A0A516GRL6-F1
#
_cell.length_a   1.000
_cell.length_b   1.000
_cell.length_c   1.000
_cell.angle_alpha   90.00
_cell.angle_beta   90.00
_cell.angle_gamma   90.00
#
_symmetry.space_group_name_H-M   'P 1'
#
loop_
_entity.id
_entity.type
_entity.pdbx_description
1 polymer ?
#
loop_
_entity_poly.entity_id
_entity_poly.type
_entity_poly.pdbx_seq_one_letter_code
_entity_poly.pdbx_strand_id
1 'polypeptide(L)'
;MSKDKTEVPVPKGLITPEQAKVLDTAYNSRHTLISEKLLGRPDNRSTWYALENIEAYLVYAKNQAKALGYTLDGIRIYEGAYPAEQKEEGYTTMFIMPTGVSDTCKTKSLKSDPSDSEDIPGGNGLNMGSGGVPPEANYPQ
;
A
#
# COMPACT_ATOMS: atom_id res chain seq x y z
N MET A 1 17.72 -21.47 32.88
CA MET A 1 17.56 -20.15 32.23
C MET A 1 16.61 -20.33 31.07
N SER A 2 15.32 -20.00 31.26
CA SER A 2 14.34 -20.01 30.16
C SER A 2 14.64 -18.85 29.22
N LYS A 3 14.84 -19.15 27.94
CA LYS A 3 14.83 -18.14 26.89
C LYS A 3 13.38 -17.71 26.71
N ASP A 4 13.09 -16.48 27.10
CA ASP A 4 11.81 -15.84 26.86
C ASP A 4 11.65 -15.70 25.34
N LYS A 5 10.81 -16.53 24.72
CA LYS A 5 10.41 -16.37 23.33
C LYS A 5 9.43 -15.20 23.33
N THR A 6 9.91 -14.01 23.00
CA THR A 6 9.03 -12.89 22.64
C THR A 6 8.16 -13.32 21.47
N GLU A 7 6.90 -13.61 21.75
CA GLU A 7 5.90 -14.02 20.76
C GLU A 7 5.60 -12.82 19.86
N VAL A 8 5.89 -12.94 18.57
CA VAL A 8 5.57 -11.91 17.58
C VAL A 8 4.05 -11.83 17.46
N PRO A 9 3.41 -10.68 17.71
CA PRO A 9 1.97 -10.58 17.65
C PRO A 9 1.49 -10.87 16.22
N VAL A 10 0.57 -11.82 16.10
CA VAL A 10 -0.05 -12.17 14.83
C VAL A 10 -0.90 -10.98 14.35
N PRO A 11 -0.69 -10.48 13.12
CA PRO A 11 -1.51 -9.39 12.58
C PRO A 11 -2.98 -9.77 12.52
N LYS A 12 -3.86 -8.78 12.76
CA LYS A 12 -5.29 -8.93 12.48
C LYS A 12 -5.51 -8.83 10.97
N GLY A 13 -6.45 -9.63 10.44
CA GLY A 13 -6.82 -9.59 9.02
C GLY A 13 -5.94 -10.45 8.11
N LEU A 14 -5.11 -11.35 8.65
CA LEU A 14 -4.46 -12.38 7.83
C LEU A 14 -5.51 -13.21 7.09
N ILE A 15 -5.27 -13.45 5.80
CA ILE A 15 -6.06 -14.33 4.95
C ILE A 15 -5.25 -15.56 4.57
N THR A 16 -5.93 -16.68 4.30
CA THR A 16 -5.26 -17.89 3.80
C THR A 16 -4.91 -17.75 2.31
N PRO A 17 -3.97 -18.57 1.80
CA PRO A 17 -3.69 -18.61 0.35
C PRO A 17 -4.93 -18.87 -0.51
N GLU A 18 -5.88 -19.69 -0.04
CA GLU A 18 -7.14 -19.97 -0.73
C GLU A 18 -8.05 -18.74 -0.76
N GLN A 19 -8.17 -18.01 0.34
CA GLN A 19 -8.92 -16.75 0.38
C GLN A 19 -8.31 -15.73 -0.58
N ALA A 20 -6.98 -15.63 -0.62
CA ALA A 20 -6.28 -14.77 -1.57
C ALA A 20 -6.55 -15.17 -3.03
N LYS A 21 -6.55 -16.47 -3.36
CA LYS A 21 -6.90 -16.98 -4.71
C LYS A 21 -8.33 -16.62 -5.12
N VAL A 22 -9.28 -16.71 -4.18
CA VAL A 22 -10.68 -16.33 -4.44
C VAL A 22 -10.79 -14.83 -4.73
N LEU A 23 -10.12 -13.99 -3.95
CA LEU A 23 -10.11 -12.54 -4.16
C LEU A 23 -9.49 -12.16 -5.51
N ASP A 24 -8.35 -12.75 -5.86
CA ASP A 24 -7.70 -12.50 -7.16
C ASP A 24 -8.56 -12.99 -8.34
N THR A 25 -9.16 -14.16 -8.22
CA THR A 25 -10.07 -14.69 -9.27
C THR A 25 -11.27 -13.78 -9.47
N ALA A 26 -11.84 -13.25 -8.39
CA ALA A 26 -12.96 -12.31 -8.46
C ALA A 26 -12.57 -10.99 -9.15
N TYR A 27 -11.30 -10.57 -9.06
CA TYR A 27 -10.77 -9.39 -9.72
C TYR A 27 -10.62 -9.53 -11.25
N ASN A 28 -10.58 -10.76 -11.78
CA ASN A 28 -10.41 -11.02 -13.22
C ASN A 28 -11.35 -10.20 -14.11
N SER A 29 -12.62 -10.07 -13.74
CA SER A 29 -13.59 -9.30 -14.54
C SER A 29 -13.22 -7.82 -14.70
N ARG A 30 -12.69 -7.20 -13.64
CA ARG A 30 -12.22 -5.80 -13.66
C ARG A 30 -10.93 -5.69 -14.48
N HIS A 31 -10.00 -6.60 -14.25
CA HIS A 31 -8.72 -6.65 -14.97
C HIS A 31 -8.93 -6.82 -16.49
N THR A 32 -9.81 -7.74 -16.90
CA THR A 32 -10.18 -7.93 -18.31
C THR A 32 -10.83 -6.69 -18.90
N LEU A 33 -11.76 -6.05 -18.18
CA LEU A 33 -12.42 -4.83 -18.65
C LEU A 33 -11.41 -3.71 -18.90
N ILE A 34 -10.50 -3.46 -17.95
CA ILE A 34 -9.48 -2.41 -18.05
C ILE A 34 -8.52 -2.75 -19.21
N SER A 35 -7.98 -3.97 -19.22
CA SER A 35 -7.02 -4.42 -20.23
C SER A 35 -7.60 -4.34 -21.65
N GLU A 36 -8.78 -4.93 -21.88
CA GLU A 36 -9.32 -5.05 -23.23
C GLU A 36 -10.05 -3.81 -23.71
N LYS A 37 -10.80 -3.12 -22.83
CA LYS A 37 -11.70 -2.03 -23.25
C LYS A 37 -11.11 -0.66 -23.05
N LEU A 38 -10.28 -0.45 -22.02
CA LEU A 38 -9.70 0.86 -21.73
C LEU A 38 -8.32 1.02 -22.37
N LEU A 39 -7.44 0.03 -22.20
CA LEU A 39 -6.05 0.12 -22.66
C LEU A 39 -5.82 -0.55 -24.02
N GLY A 40 -6.63 -1.54 -24.39
CA GLY A 40 -6.41 -2.36 -25.59
C GLY A 40 -5.15 -3.23 -25.51
N ARG A 41 -4.60 -3.45 -24.30
CA ARG A 41 -3.40 -4.24 -24.00
C ARG A 41 -3.49 -4.80 -22.57
N PRO A 42 -2.76 -5.89 -22.25
CA PRO A 42 -2.74 -6.43 -20.89
C PRO A 42 -2.33 -5.35 -19.88
N ASP A 43 -3.07 -5.21 -18.78
CA ASP A 43 -2.77 -4.28 -17.69
C ASP A 43 -2.05 -4.98 -16.52
N ASN A 44 -1.48 -4.21 -15.60
CA ASN A 44 -1.01 -4.71 -14.32
C ASN A 44 -2.19 -5.07 -13.40
N ARG A 45 -2.00 -6.11 -12.58
CA ARG A 45 -2.95 -6.48 -11.52
C ARG A 45 -2.33 -6.54 -10.12
N SER A 46 -1.02 -6.27 -10.03
CA SER A 46 -0.29 -6.26 -8.76
C SER A 46 0.90 -5.30 -8.82
N THR A 47 1.44 -4.97 -7.66
CA THR A 47 2.62 -4.14 -7.51
C THR A 47 3.53 -4.79 -6.46
N TRP A 48 4.82 -4.94 -6.77
CA TRP A 48 5.79 -5.61 -5.91
C TRP A 48 6.75 -4.60 -5.27
N TYR A 49 6.83 -4.56 -3.95
CA TYR A 49 7.81 -3.72 -3.26
C TYR A 49 8.96 -4.55 -2.73
N ALA A 50 10.20 -4.08 -2.96
CA ALA A 50 11.35 -4.60 -2.25
C ALA A 50 11.17 -4.40 -0.73
N LEU A 51 11.45 -5.44 0.05
CA LEU A 51 11.34 -5.39 1.51
C LEU A 51 12.16 -4.22 2.10
N GLU A 52 13.40 -4.05 1.63
CA GLU A 52 14.27 -2.95 2.03
C GLU A 52 13.65 -1.57 1.80
N ASN A 53 12.95 -1.38 0.66
CA ASN A 53 12.30 -0.12 0.35
C ASN A 53 11.08 0.14 1.24
N ILE A 54 10.30 -0.90 1.58
CA ILE A 54 9.19 -0.76 2.53
C ILE A 54 9.72 -0.40 3.92
N GLU A 55 10.73 -1.11 4.41
CA GLU A 55 11.33 -0.85 5.72
C GLU A 55 11.91 0.57 5.80
N ALA A 56 12.67 0.98 4.79
CA ALA A 56 13.21 2.34 4.69
C ALA A 56 12.11 3.40 4.62
N TYR A 57 11.05 3.14 3.84
CA TYR A 57 9.92 4.06 3.72
C TYR A 57 9.16 4.23 5.04
N LEU A 58 8.95 3.18 5.83
CA LEU A 58 8.28 3.31 7.13
C LEU A 58 9.08 4.20 8.09
N VAL A 59 10.41 4.09 8.10
CA VAL A 59 11.28 4.98 8.89
C VAL A 59 11.21 6.41 8.37
N TYR A 60 11.30 6.58 7.06
CA TYR A 60 11.20 7.88 6.39
C TYR A 60 9.87 8.58 6.68
N ALA A 61 8.74 7.89 6.46
CA ALA A 61 7.39 8.38 6.67
C ALA A 61 7.16 8.78 8.13
N LYS A 62 7.68 8.01 9.09
CA LYS A 62 7.57 8.35 10.51
C LYS A 62 8.28 9.66 10.85
N ASN A 63 9.48 9.87 10.29
CA ASN A 63 10.23 11.13 10.49
C ASN A 63 9.54 12.31 9.81
N GLN A 64 9.03 12.11 8.60
CA GLN A 64 8.30 13.14 7.87
C GLN A 64 6.98 13.52 8.56
N ALA A 65 6.20 12.53 9.01
CA ALA A 65 4.97 12.74 9.78
C ALA A 65 5.22 13.66 10.98
N LYS A 66 6.26 13.36 11.76
CA LYS A 66 6.64 14.18 12.91
C LYS A 66 6.98 15.61 12.52
N ALA A 67 7.69 15.82 11.43
CA ALA A 67 8.02 17.16 10.93
C ALA A 67 6.78 17.94 10.47
N LEU A 68 5.73 17.23 10.02
CA LEU A 68 4.45 17.79 9.58
C LEU A 68 3.45 17.99 10.73
N GLY A 69 3.80 17.63 11.97
CA GLY A 69 2.90 17.75 13.13
C GLY A 69 1.90 16.61 13.27
N TYR A 70 2.28 15.41 12.80
CA TYR A 70 1.47 14.20 12.86
C TYR A 70 2.22 13.06 13.55
N THR A 71 1.45 12.15 14.14
CA THR A 71 1.96 10.84 14.57
C THR A 71 1.53 9.79 13.56
N LEU A 72 2.50 9.17 12.88
CA LEU A 72 2.26 8.07 11.96
C LEU A 72 1.59 6.91 12.71
N ASP A 73 0.46 6.43 12.19
CA ASP A 73 -0.31 5.32 12.76
C ASP A 73 -0.59 4.20 11.76
N GLY A 74 -0.28 4.42 10.48
CA GLY A 74 -0.53 3.45 9.42
C GLY A 74 -0.03 3.90 8.06
N ILE A 75 -0.46 3.14 7.06
CA ILE A 75 -0.27 3.42 5.65
C ILE A 75 -1.58 3.12 4.91
N ARG A 76 -1.78 3.82 3.80
CA ARG A 76 -2.86 3.56 2.85
C ARG A 76 -2.29 3.18 1.51
N ILE A 77 -2.89 2.19 0.86
CA ILE A 77 -2.52 1.79 -0.50
C ILE A 77 -3.60 2.33 -1.43
N TYR A 78 -3.19 3.12 -2.42
CA TYR A 78 -4.05 3.67 -3.45
C TYR A 78 -3.87 2.92 -4.75
N GLU A 79 -4.97 2.69 -5.47
CA GLU A 79 -4.94 2.38 -6.90
C GLU A 79 -4.70 3.68 -7.68
N GLY A 80 -3.84 3.62 -8.69
CA GLY A 80 -3.51 4.74 -9.58
C GLY A 80 -3.26 4.27 -11.00
N ALA A 81 -3.07 5.21 -11.93
CA ALA A 81 -2.66 4.93 -13.29
C ALA A 81 -1.60 5.95 -13.73
N TYR A 82 -0.63 5.52 -14.53
CA TYR A 82 0.39 6.45 -15.02
C TYR A 82 -0.19 7.41 -16.07
N PRO A 83 0.21 8.70 -16.05
CA PRO A 83 -0.27 9.69 -17.01
C PRO A 83 0.30 9.46 -18.42
N ALA A 84 -0.29 10.15 -19.39
CA ALA A 84 -0.02 10.02 -20.83
C ALA A 84 1.40 10.33 -21.31
N GLU A 85 2.27 10.76 -20.41
CA GLU A 85 3.61 11.25 -20.75
C GLU A 85 4.70 10.20 -20.46
N GLN A 86 4.33 9.03 -19.94
CA GLN A 86 5.26 7.97 -19.57
C GLN A 86 5.18 6.79 -20.54
N LYS A 87 6.28 6.04 -20.67
CA LYS A 87 6.29 4.76 -21.41
C LYS A 87 5.24 3.77 -20.88
N GLU A 88 4.79 3.98 -19.65
CA GLU A 88 3.81 3.18 -18.93
C GLU A 88 2.42 3.83 -18.91
N GLU A 89 2.12 4.77 -19.81
CA GLU A 89 0.82 5.47 -19.89
C GLU A 89 -0.39 4.52 -19.68
N GLY A 90 -1.30 4.92 -18.79
CA GLY A 90 -2.55 4.21 -18.54
C GLY A 90 -2.43 2.89 -17.79
N TYR A 91 -1.22 2.32 -17.60
CA TYR A 91 -1.06 1.12 -16.79
C TYR A 91 -1.45 1.40 -15.33
N THR A 92 -2.20 0.46 -14.76
CA THR A 92 -2.53 0.48 -13.33
C THR A 92 -1.24 0.37 -12.51
N THR A 93 -1.17 1.14 -11.44
CA THR A 93 -0.15 1.06 -10.40
C THR A 93 -0.81 1.15 -9.03
N MET A 94 -0.08 0.78 -7.98
CA MET A 94 -0.47 0.99 -6.60
C MET A 94 0.63 1.76 -5.90
N PHE A 95 0.29 2.76 -5.08
CA PHE A 95 1.26 3.52 -4.30
C PHE A 95 0.84 3.63 -2.82
N ILE A 96 1.83 3.73 -1.95
CA ILE A 96 1.65 3.79 -0.51
C ILE A 96 1.71 5.24 -0.05
N MET A 97 0.75 5.67 0.76
CA MET A 97 0.73 6.98 1.42
C MET A 97 0.77 6.81 2.94
N PRO A 98 1.44 7.72 3.68
CA PRO A 98 1.51 7.63 5.13
C PRO A 98 0.23 8.18 5.76
N THR A 99 -0.31 7.48 6.77
CA THR A 99 -1.47 7.94 7.55
C THR A 99 -1.07 8.28 8.97
N GLY A 100 -1.80 9.21 9.58
CA GLY A 100 -1.52 9.61 10.95
C GLY A 100 -2.64 10.44 11.57
N VAL A 101 -2.50 10.64 12.87
CA VAL A 101 -3.35 11.54 13.66
C VAL A 101 -2.61 12.86 13.88
N SER A 102 -3.28 13.97 13.63
CA SER A 102 -2.74 15.31 13.88
C SER A 102 -2.41 15.50 15.37
N ASP A 103 -1.21 16.00 15.65
CA ASP A 103 -0.75 16.24 17.02
C ASP A 103 -1.57 17.34 17.73
N THR A 104 -2.19 18.25 16.98
CA THR A 104 -3.05 19.32 17.54
C THR A 104 -4.42 18.81 17.98
N CYS A 105 -4.92 17.72 17.39
CA CYS A 105 -6.15 17.03 17.79
C CYS A 105 -6.01 16.18 19.06
N LYS A 106 -4.78 15.92 19.53
CA LYS A 106 -4.49 15.10 20.73
C LYS A 106 -5.06 15.67 22.05
N THR A 107 -5.60 16.89 22.04
CA THR A 107 -6.27 17.48 23.20
C THR A 107 -7.68 16.93 23.47
N LYS A 108 -8.26 16.09 22.58
CA LYS A 108 -9.65 15.63 22.76
C LYS A 108 -9.90 14.14 23.01
N SER A 109 -8.92 13.22 22.93
CA SER A 109 -9.13 11.85 23.42
C SER A 109 -7.82 11.10 23.65
N LEU A 110 -7.63 10.57 24.84
CA LEU A 110 -6.54 9.67 25.26
C LEU A 110 -6.59 8.28 24.58
N LYS A 111 -7.41 8.12 23.55
CA LYS A 111 -7.55 6.93 22.71
C LYS A 111 -7.78 7.43 21.29
N SER A 112 -6.75 7.35 20.46
CA SER A 112 -6.89 7.54 19.01
C SER A 112 -7.78 6.42 18.47
N ASP A 113 -9.02 6.74 18.14
CA ASP A 113 -9.89 5.81 17.42
C ASP A 113 -9.37 5.73 15.97
N PRO A 114 -9.36 4.57 15.29
CA PRO A 114 -8.90 4.48 13.91
C PRO A 114 -9.65 5.42 12.94
N SER A 115 -10.82 5.94 13.34
CA SER A 115 -11.56 6.96 12.59
C SER A 115 -10.86 8.32 12.53
N ASP A 116 -9.90 8.59 13.40
CA ASP A 116 -9.15 9.85 13.44
C ASP A 116 -7.87 9.80 12.56
N SER A 117 -7.55 8.62 12.01
CA SER A 117 -6.41 8.42 11.10
C SER A 117 -6.73 8.94 9.70
N GLU A 118 -5.95 9.89 9.22
CA GLU A 118 -6.06 10.46 7.87
C GLU A 118 -4.76 10.33 7.08
N ASP A 119 -4.82 10.51 5.76
CA ASP A 119 -3.58 10.68 4.98
C ASP A 119 -2.90 11.96 5.44
N ILE A 120 -1.60 11.90 5.71
CA ILE A 120 -0.86 13.05 6.20
C ILE A 120 -0.67 14.06 5.06
N PRO A 121 -1.24 15.27 5.14
CA PRO A 121 -1.07 16.28 4.11
C PRO A 121 0.41 16.68 3.96
N GLY A 122 0.93 16.63 2.73
CA GLY A 122 2.35 16.88 2.45
C GLY A 122 3.28 15.71 2.76
N GLY A 123 2.75 14.56 3.20
CA GLY A 123 3.49 13.31 3.29
C GLY A 123 3.82 12.77 1.90
N ASN A 124 5.05 12.32 1.69
CA ASN A 124 5.46 11.73 0.43
C ASN A 124 5.01 10.26 0.37
N GLY A 125 4.56 9.84 -0.81
CA GLY A 125 4.23 8.45 -1.06
C GLY A 125 5.42 7.63 -1.59
N LEU A 126 5.30 6.32 -1.45
CA LEU A 126 6.17 5.35 -2.12
C LEU A 126 5.39 4.73 -3.29
N ASN A 127 5.82 5.03 -4.50
CA ASN A 127 5.44 4.31 -5.71
C ASN A 127 6.68 3.60 -6.27
N MET A 128 6.49 2.53 -7.02
CA MET A 128 7.51 1.67 -7.60
C MET A 128 8.67 2.44 -8.24
N GLY A 129 9.81 2.47 -7.54
CA GLY A 129 11.11 2.67 -8.17
C GLY A 129 11.53 1.40 -8.90
N SER A 130 11.33 1.39 -10.22
CA SER A 130 11.63 0.38 -11.25
C SER A 130 10.63 -0.77 -11.44
N GLY A 131 10.37 -1.08 -12.72
CA GLY A 131 9.29 -1.95 -13.20
C GLY A 131 9.42 -3.38 -12.70
N GLY A 132 8.30 -3.91 -12.19
CA GLY A 132 8.17 -5.34 -11.95
C GLY A 132 8.38 -6.12 -13.26
N VAL A 133 9.15 -7.20 -13.19
CA VAL A 133 9.34 -8.13 -14.30
C VAL A 133 8.68 -9.46 -13.93
N PRO A 134 7.71 -9.99 -14.71
CA PRO A 134 6.98 -9.36 -15.81
C PRO A 134 5.63 -8.73 -15.39
N PRO A 135 5.15 -7.70 -16.12
CA PRO A 135 3.85 -7.06 -15.88
C PRO A 135 2.63 -7.99 -16.12
N GLU A 136 2.83 -9.14 -16.77
CA GLU A 136 1.75 -10.01 -17.25
C GLU A 136 1.42 -11.21 -16.32
N ALA A 137 2.04 -11.32 -15.14
CA ALA A 137 1.87 -12.49 -14.28
C ALA A 137 0.55 -12.47 -13.48
N ASN A 138 -0.23 -13.56 -13.57
CA ASN A 138 -1.37 -13.82 -12.68
C ASN A 138 -0.92 -14.30 -11.30
N TYR A 139 -1.78 -14.10 -10.29
CA TYR A 139 -1.62 -14.72 -8.97
C TYR A 139 -2.28 -16.12 -8.95
N PRO A 140 -1.74 -17.10 -8.22
CA PRO A 140 -0.37 -17.27 -7.73
C PRO A 140 0.50 -18.03 -8.75
N GLN A 141 1.82 -18.03 -8.53
CA GLN A 141 2.70 -19.09 -9.06
C GLN A 141 2.62 -20.30 -8.13
#